data_AF-A0A937XMQ8-F1
#
_entry.id   AF-A0A937XMQ8-F1
#
_cell.length_a   1.000
_cell.length_b   1.000
_cell.length_c   1.000
_cell.angle_alpha   90.00
_cell.angle_beta   90.00
_cell.angle_gamma   90.00
#
_symmetry.space_group_name_H-M   'P 1'
#
loop_
_entity.id
_entity.type
_entity.pdbx_description
1 polymer ?
#
loop_
_entity_poly.entity_id
_entity_poly.type
_entity_poly.pdbx_seq_one_letter_code
_entity_poly.pdbx_strand_id
1 'polypeptide(L)'
;THWYTGRRALYAVSGSSFEIEGMPAREGRQLLDQLKQHATHPRYRESVSYRPGDVVIWDNLALLHAATLTDPSMPRTLWRITVKAP
;
A
#
# COMPACT_ATOMS: atom_id res chain seq x y z
N THR A 1 -13.31 -4.13 6.88
CA THR A 1 -14.25 -3.28 6.11
C THR A 1 -13.92 -1.83 6.39
N HIS A 2 -13.97 -0.96 5.38
CA HIS A 2 -13.73 0.46 5.59
C HIS A 2 -14.84 1.06 6.47
N TRP A 3 -14.49 1.68 7.61
CA TRP A 3 -15.48 2.13 8.61
C TRP A 3 -16.40 3.24 8.10
N TYR A 4 -15.88 4.19 7.31
CA TYR A 4 -16.68 5.25 6.71
C TYR A 4 -17.49 4.81 5.47
N THR A 5 -16.84 4.17 4.49
CA THR A 5 -17.49 3.84 3.20
C THR A 5 -18.23 2.50 3.18
N GLY A 6 -18.05 1.63 4.18
CA GLY A 6 -18.61 0.27 4.20
C GLY A 6 -18.02 -0.69 3.17
N ARG A 7 -17.09 -0.24 2.31
CA ARG A 7 -16.52 -1.06 1.25
C ARG A 7 -15.51 -2.08 1.79
N ARG A 8 -15.43 -3.24 1.13
CA ARG A 8 -14.40 -4.25 1.38
C ARG A 8 -13.19 -4.00 0.49
N ALA A 9 -12.00 -4.20 1.05
CA ALA A 9 -10.72 -4.09 0.36
C ALA A 9 -9.78 -5.17 0.91
N LEU A 10 -8.77 -5.55 0.12
CA LEU A 10 -7.64 -6.31 0.62
C LEU A 10 -6.84 -5.44 1.60
N TYR A 11 -6.47 -5.98 2.74
CA TYR A 11 -5.80 -5.23 3.80
C TYR A 11 -4.44 -5.85 4.12
N ALA A 12 -3.41 -5.00 4.13
CA ALA A 12 -2.04 -5.34 4.51
C ALA A 12 -1.36 -6.52 3.76
N VAL A 13 -1.87 -6.93 2.59
CA VAL A 13 -1.38 -8.11 1.84
C VAL A 13 0.05 -8.01 1.29
N SER A 14 0.75 -6.89 1.51
CA SER A 14 2.13 -6.67 1.05
C SER A 14 2.91 -5.83 2.07
N GLY A 15 4.22 -6.06 2.15
CA GLY A 15 5.15 -5.30 2.98
C GLY A 15 5.27 -5.83 4.42
N SER A 16 4.16 -6.03 5.12
CA SER A 16 4.16 -6.39 6.54
C SER A 16 3.52 -7.74 6.90
N SER A 17 2.75 -8.36 6.01
CA SER A 17 2.16 -9.67 6.27
C SER A 17 3.14 -10.80 5.93
N PHE A 18 3.33 -11.73 6.88
CA PHE A 18 4.27 -12.85 6.76
C PHE A 18 3.59 -14.22 6.74
N GLU A 19 2.48 -14.35 7.47
CA GLU A 19 1.71 -15.58 7.63
C GLU A 19 0.20 -15.31 7.68
N ILE A 20 -0.59 -16.38 7.55
CA ILE A 20 -2.05 -16.35 7.74
C ILE A 20 -2.38 -17.26 8.90
N GLU A 21 -2.95 -16.67 9.95
CA GLU A 21 -3.38 -17.40 11.13
C GLU A 21 -4.39 -18.49 10.77
N GLY A 22 -4.22 -19.68 11.34
CA GLY A 22 -5.08 -20.84 11.08
C GLY A 22 -4.78 -21.58 9.78
N MET A 23 -3.75 -21.20 9.02
CA MET A 23 -3.30 -21.92 7.83
C MET A 23 -1.94 -22.59 8.02
N PRO A 24 -1.65 -23.71 7.35
CA PRO A 24 -0.30 -24.24 7.24
C PRO A 24 0.64 -23.20 6.63
N ALA A 25 1.84 -23.04 7.19
CA ALA A 25 2.78 -21.97 6.81
C ALA A 25 3.04 -21.86 5.30
N ARG A 26 3.23 -23.00 4.62
CA ARG A 26 3.45 -23.04 3.17
C ARG A 26 2.23 -22.53 2.39
N GLU A 27 1.04 -22.96 2.76
CA GLU A 27 -0.22 -22.59 2.09
C GLU A 27 -0.56 -21.13 2.33
N GLY A 28 -0.41 -20.67 3.58
CA GLY A 28 -0.60 -19.27 3.94
C GLY A 28 0.35 -18.36 3.16
N ARG A 29 1.62 -18.77 3.02
CA ARG A 29 2.59 -18.02 2.24
C ARG A 29 2.22 -17.95 0.76
N GLN A 30 1.84 -19.08 0.17
CA GLN A 30 1.41 -19.15 -1.22
C GLN A 30 0.20 -18.25 -1.50
N LEU A 31 -0.77 -18.21 -0.58
CA LEU A 31 -1.94 -17.33 -0.70
C LEU A 31 -1.53 -15.84 -0.58
N LEU A 32 -0.66 -15.50 0.38
CA LEU A 32 -0.15 -14.12 0.50
C LEU A 32 0.56 -13.65 -0.78
N ASP A 33 1.38 -14.51 -1.39
CA ASP A 33 2.09 -14.18 -2.63
C ASP A 33 1.09 -13.95 -3.79
N GLN A 34 0.02 -14.75 -3.89
CA GLN A 34 -1.05 -14.54 -4.88
C GLN A 34 -1.81 -13.23 -4.65
N LEU A 35 -2.19 -12.94 -3.39
CA LEU A 35 -2.89 -11.71 -3.03
C LEU A 35 -2.04 -10.48 -3.29
N LYS A 36 -0.74 -10.55 -2.98
CA LYS A 36 0.24 -9.50 -3.29
C LYS A 36 0.36 -9.28 -4.80
N GLN A 37 0.48 -10.34 -5.59
CA GLN A 37 0.55 -10.24 -7.05
C GLN A 37 -0.73 -9.61 -7.63
N HIS A 38 -1.89 -10.00 -7.13
CA HIS A 38 -3.17 -9.38 -7.50
C HIS A 38 -3.23 -7.90 -7.14
N ALA A 39 -2.94 -7.54 -5.88
CA ALA A 39 -3.04 -6.17 -5.38
C ALA A 39 -2.05 -5.20 -6.07
N THR A 40 -0.93 -5.71 -6.58
CA THR A 40 0.10 -4.93 -7.28
C THR A 40 0.03 -5.03 -8.80
N HIS A 41 -1.02 -5.67 -9.33
CA HIS A 41 -1.22 -5.78 -10.78
C HIS A 41 -1.32 -4.39 -11.44
N PRO A 42 -0.72 -4.15 -12.63
CA PRO A 42 -0.71 -2.85 -13.29
C PRO A 42 -2.06 -2.15 -13.41
N ARG A 43 -3.16 -2.90 -13.62
CA ARG A 43 -4.53 -2.37 -13.70
C ARG A 43 -5.03 -1.65 -12.44
N TYR A 44 -4.39 -1.85 -11.28
CA TYR A 44 -4.72 -1.21 -10.01
C TYR A 44 -3.68 -0.15 -9.60
N ARG A 45 -2.70 0.11 -10.46
CA ARG A 45 -1.58 1.00 -10.14
C ARG A 45 -1.77 2.34 -10.83
N GLU A 46 -1.73 3.39 -10.02
CA GLU A 46 -1.61 4.77 -10.47
C GLU A 46 -0.26 5.33 -10.01
N SER A 47 0.33 6.21 -10.82
CA SER A 47 1.61 6.86 -10.52
C SER A 47 1.43 8.37 -10.51
N VAL A 48 1.77 9.01 -9.39
CA VAL A 48 1.63 10.46 -9.24
C VAL A 48 2.98 11.12 -9.50
N SER A 49 3.06 11.92 -10.56
CA SER A 49 4.17 12.85 -10.77
C SER A 49 3.86 14.16 -10.07
N TYR A 50 4.67 14.53 -9.09
CA TYR A 50 4.48 15.71 -8.26
C TYR A 50 5.66 16.68 -8.40
N ARG A 51 5.40 17.94 -8.05
CA ARG A 51 6.35 19.06 -8.08
C ARG A 51 6.37 19.77 -6.72
N PRO A 52 7.38 20.62 -6.44
CA PRO A 52 7.37 21.44 -5.23
C PRO A 52 6.08 22.26 -5.11
N GLY A 53 5.39 22.13 -3.98
CA GLY A 53 4.09 22.76 -3.71
C GLY A 53 2.89 21.81 -3.82
N ASP A 54 3.03 20.65 -4.46
CA ASP A 54 1.94 19.68 -4.56
C ASP A 54 1.69 18.95 -3.23
N VAL A 55 0.41 18.62 -2.99
CA VAL A 55 -0.01 17.80 -1.85
C VAL A 55 -0.69 16.54 -2.38
N VAL A 56 -0.19 15.38 -1.95
CA VAL A 56 -0.79 14.07 -2.28
C VAL A 56 -1.48 13.53 -1.02
N ILE A 57 -2.76 13.20 -1.15
CA ILE A 57 -3.59 12.64 -0.08
C ILE A 57 -4.10 11.28 -0.53
N TRP A 58 -4.02 10.28 0.33
CA TRP A 58 -4.58 8.95 0.08
C TRP A 58 -5.22 8.35 1.33
N ASP A 59 -6.11 7.39 1.11
CA ASP A 59 -6.74 6.58 2.16
C ASP A 59 -5.88 5.35 2.45
N ASN A 60 -5.25 5.33 3.63
CA ASN A 60 -4.35 4.25 4.02
C ASN A 60 -5.06 2.94 4.40
N LEU A 61 -6.39 2.94 4.57
CA LEU A 61 -7.17 1.73 4.88
C LEU A 61 -7.46 0.90 3.62
N ALA A 62 -7.50 1.55 2.45
CA ALA A 62 -7.92 0.95 1.19
C ALA A 62 -6.87 0.95 0.08
N LEU A 63 -5.67 1.50 0.31
CA LEU A 63 -4.64 1.67 -0.71
C LEU A 63 -3.25 1.21 -0.23
N LEU A 64 -2.50 0.56 -1.12
CA LEU A 64 -1.07 0.32 -0.99
C LEU A 64 -0.29 1.40 -1.76
N HIS A 65 0.81 1.89 -1.20
CA HIS A 65 1.69 2.86 -1.85
C HIS A 65 3.15 2.40 -1.81
N ALA A 66 3.93 2.82 -2.80
CA ALA A 66 5.36 2.56 -2.89
C ALA A 66 6.08 3.78 -3.45
N ALA A 67 7.19 4.16 -2.82
CA ALA A 67 8.09 5.15 -3.39
C ALA A 67 8.96 4.51 -4.48
N THR A 68 9.17 5.22 -5.57
CA THR A 68 10.21 4.84 -6.55
C THR A 68 11.59 5.15 -5.99
N LEU A 69 12.60 4.44 -6.51
CA LEU A 69 13.99 4.81 -6.30
C LEU A 69 14.22 6.23 -6.82
N THR A 70 14.97 7.01 -6.06
CA THR A 70 15.40 8.36 -6.43
C THR A 70 16.85 8.35 -6.84
N ASP A 71 17.20 9.19 -7.81
CA ASP A 71 18.60 9.47 -8.12
C ASP A 71 19.29 10.04 -6.88
N PRO A 72 20.35 9.41 -6.35
CA PRO A 72 21.06 9.90 -5.17
C PRO A 72 21.67 11.29 -5.34
N SER A 73 21.94 11.72 -6.58
CA SER A 73 22.43 13.08 -6.89
C SER A 73 21.33 14.15 -6.83
N MET A 74 20.07 13.74 -6.80
CA MET A 74 18.89 14.61 -6.79
C MET A 74 18.13 14.45 -5.48
N PRO A 75 18.49 15.19 -4.42
CA PRO A 75 17.86 15.06 -3.10
C PRO A 75 16.37 15.37 -3.16
N ARG A 76 15.58 14.58 -2.41
CA ARG A 76 14.12 14.68 -2.35
C ARG A 76 13.63 14.83 -0.92
N THR A 77 13.12 16.01 -0.59
CA THR A 77 12.51 16.30 0.72
C THR A 77 10.99 16.27 0.61
N LEU A 78 10.35 15.52 1.50
CA LEU A 78 8.89 15.41 1.61
C LEU A 78 8.49 15.64 3.06
N TRP A 79 7.39 16.35 3.27
CA TRP A 79 6.75 16.49 4.57
C TRP A 79 5.54 15.57 4.62
N ARG A 80 5.37 14.83 5.72
CA ARG A 80 4.26 13.88 5.88
C ARG A 80 3.51 14.16 7.17
N ILE A 81 2.19 14.22 7.07
CA ILE A 81 1.26 14.18 8.20
C ILE A 81 0.53 12.84 8.13
N THR A 82 0.50 12.11 9.26
CA THR A 82 -0.27 10.88 9.39
C THR A 82 -1.50 11.15 10.24
N VAL A 83 -2.68 11.00 9.63
CA VAL A 83 -3.95 11.12 10.34
C VAL A 83 -4.29 9.76 10.97
N LYS A 84 -4.59 9.76 12.27
CA LYS A 84 -5.09 8.56 12.95
C LYS A 84 -6.58 8.41 12.75
N ALA A 85 -7.06 7.16 12.80
CA ALA A 85 -8.48 6.92 12.93
C ALA A 85 -9.01 7.63 14.19
N PRO A 86 -10.28 8.08 14.19
CA PRO A 86 -10.93 8.59 15.39
C PRO A 86 -10.91 7.57 16.54
#